data_AF-A0A2K6TIF9-F1
#
_entry.id   AF-A0A2K6TIF9-F1
#
_cell.length_a   1.000
_cell.length_b   1.000
_cell.length_c   1.000
_cell.angle_alpha   90.00
_cell.angle_beta   90.00
_cell.angle_gamma   90.00
#
_symmetry.space_group_name_H-M   'P 1'
#
loop_
_entity.id
_entity.type
_entity.pdbx_description
1 polymer ?
#
loop_
_entity_poly.entity_id
_entity_poly.type
_entity_poly.pdbx_seq_one_letter_code
_entity_poly.pdbx_strand_id
1 'polypeptide(L)'
;VTQPPAQQQPKKNLSLTREQMFAAQEMFKTANKVTRPEKTLILGFMAGSRENPCQEQGDVIQIKLSEHTEDLPKADGQGSTTMLVDTAFEMNYGTGQWTCFKKYKPMTNVS
;
A
#
# COMPACT_ATOMS: atom_id res chain seq x y z
N VAL A 1 -2.41 25.78 -41.51
CA VAL A 1 -2.11 24.52 -40.82
C VAL A 1 -2.91 24.47 -39.53
N THR A 2 -3.90 23.59 -39.47
CA THR A 2 -4.84 23.43 -38.35
C THR A 2 -4.17 22.60 -37.25
N GLN A 3 -4.08 23.16 -36.04
CA GLN A 3 -3.59 22.46 -34.85
C GLN A 3 -4.67 21.46 -34.37
N PRO A 4 -4.30 20.24 -33.90
CA PRO A 4 -5.28 19.34 -33.31
C PRO A 4 -5.73 19.89 -31.94
N PRO A 5 -7.02 19.74 -31.58
CA PRO A 5 -7.49 20.09 -30.25
C PRO A 5 -6.82 19.16 -29.24
N ALA A 6 -6.03 19.73 -28.33
CA ALA A 6 -5.58 19.04 -27.12
C ALA A 6 -6.83 18.56 -26.38
N GLN A 7 -7.10 17.26 -26.43
CA GLN A 7 -8.11 16.60 -25.61
C GLN A 7 -7.72 16.87 -24.16
N GLN A 8 -8.40 17.84 -23.54
CA GLN A 8 -8.41 18.00 -22.10
C GLN A 8 -9.02 16.71 -21.56
N GLN A 9 -8.16 15.75 -21.22
CA GLN A 9 -8.59 14.57 -20.48
C GLN A 9 -9.35 15.09 -19.27
N PRO A 10 -10.61 14.64 -19.05
CA PRO A 10 -11.39 15.10 -17.92
C PRO A 10 -10.57 14.83 -16.68
N LYS A 11 -10.25 15.89 -15.93
CA LYS A 11 -9.72 15.79 -14.58
C LYS A 11 -10.77 15.02 -13.81
N LYS A 12 -10.65 13.69 -13.74
CA LYS A 12 -11.57 12.84 -12.99
C LYS A 12 -11.46 13.32 -11.56
N ASN A 13 -12.52 13.92 -11.04
CA ASN A 13 -12.58 14.36 -9.66
C ASN A 13 -12.40 13.10 -8.79
N LEU A 14 -11.17 12.87 -8.34
CA LEU A 14 -10.78 11.70 -7.57
C LEU A 14 -11.52 11.75 -6.24
N SER A 15 -12.58 10.95 -6.13
CA SER A 15 -13.40 10.83 -4.92
C SER A 15 -13.33 9.39 -4.44
N LEU A 16 -12.98 9.20 -3.18
CA LEU A 16 -13.02 7.89 -2.56
C LEU A 16 -14.47 7.49 -2.31
N THR A 17 -14.81 6.25 -2.64
CA THR A 17 -16.08 5.67 -2.18
C THR A 17 -16.03 5.44 -0.66
N ARG A 18 -17.19 5.29 -0.03
CA ARG A 18 -17.27 4.99 1.42
C ARG A 18 -16.45 3.75 1.79
N GLU A 19 -16.50 2.71 0.95
CA GLU A 19 -15.75 1.47 1.14
C GLU A 19 -14.23 1.70 1.06
N GLN A 20 -13.77 2.49 0.08
CA GLN A 20 -12.35 2.84 -0.05
C GLN A 20 -11.86 3.69 1.13
N MET A 21 -12.68 4.64 1.59
CA MET A 21 -12.37 5.46 2.76
C MET A 21 -12.23 4.59 4.02
N PHE A 22 -13.13 3.63 4.21
CA PHE A 22 -13.06 2.70 5.35
C PHE A 22 -11.84 1.79 5.27
N ALA A 23 -11.57 1.21 4.09
CA ALA A 23 -10.38 0.39 3.87
C ALA A 23 -9.08 1.17 4.12
N ALA A 24 -8.98 2.42 3.63
CA ALA A 24 -7.84 3.29 3.87
C ALA A 24 -7.70 3.66 5.36
N GLN A 25 -8.80 3.90 6.06
CA GLN A 25 -8.78 4.21 7.49
C GLN A 25 -8.26 3.04 8.32
N GLU A 26 -8.77 1.83 8.09
CA GLU A 26 -8.32 0.61 8.79
C GLU A 26 -6.85 0.30 8.48
N MET A 27 -6.44 0.52 7.23
CA MET A 27 -5.04 0.41 6.83
C MET A 27 -4.16 1.40 7.58
N PHE A 28 -4.53 2.69 7.60
CA PHE A 28 -3.74 3.72 8.24
C PHE A 28 -3.73 3.66 9.78
N LYS A 29 -4.69 2.96 10.38
CA LYS A 29 -4.75 2.73 11.82
C LYS A 29 -3.61 1.86 12.33
N THR A 30 -3.21 0.86 11.53
CA THR A 30 -2.06 -0.02 11.84
C THR A 30 -0.77 0.45 11.18
N ALA A 31 -0.86 1.35 10.21
CA ALA A 31 0.27 1.84 9.44
C ALA A 31 1.22 2.74 10.25
N ASN A 32 2.30 2.16 10.79
CA ASN A 32 3.34 2.88 11.52
C ASN A 32 4.55 3.32 10.67
N LYS A 33 4.64 2.89 9.40
CA LYS A 33 5.73 3.24 8.48
C LYS A 33 5.32 4.17 7.33
N VAL A 34 4.03 4.47 7.17
CA VAL A 34 3.54 5.30 6.06
C VAL A 34 3.65 6.79 6.40
N THR A 35 4.39 7.51 5.57
CA THR A 35 4.54 8.96 5.62
C THR A 35 3.35 9.70 5.01
N ARG A 36 3.24 11.01 5.25
CA ARG A 36 2.19 11.85 4.63
C ARG A 36 2.14 11.74 3.09
N PRO A 37 3.24 11.89 2.34
CA PRO A 37 3.19 11.77 0.88
C PRO A 37 2.74 10.37 0.43
N GLU A 38 3.15 9.31 1.14
CA GLU A 38 2.72 7.94 0.84
C GLU A 38 1.22 7.73 1.11
N LYS A 39 0.67 8.32 2.17
CA LYS A 39 -0.79 8.28 2.43
C LYS A 39 -1.56 8.96 1.30
N THR A 40 -1.10 10.14 0.85
CA THR A 40 -1.70 10.83 -0.29
C THR A 40 -1.63 9.98 -1.55
N LEU A 41 -0.52 9.25 -1.75
CA LEU A 41 -0.35 8.38 -2.90
C LEU A 41 -1.33 7.21 -2.89
N ILE A 42 -1.46 6.51 -1.75
CA ILE A 42 -2.42 5.41 -1.57
C ILE A 42 -3.85 5.90 -1.79
N LEU A 43 -4.24 7.03 -1.16
CA LEU A 43 -5.57 7.61 -1.31
C LEU A 43 -5.85 8.01 -2.77
N GLY A 44 -4.87 8.63 -3.43
CA GLY A 44 -4.95 8.96 -4.85
C GLY A 44 -5.20 7.71 -5.70
N PHE A 45 -4.41 6.65 -5.50
CA PHE A 45 -4.55 5.40 -6.22
C PHE A 45 -5.91 4.73 -6.00
N MET A 46 -6.36 4.64 -4.74
CA MET A 46 -7.66 4.09 -4.37
C MET A 46 -8.82 4.88 -4.99
N ALA A 47 -8.68 6.21 -5.10
CA ALA A 47 -9.66 7.08 -5.77
C ALA A 47 -9.65 6.96 -7.30
N GLY A 48 -8.75 6.14 -7.87
CA GLY A 48 -8.62 5.91 -9.31
C GLY A 48 -7.52 6.73 -9.99
N SER A 49 -6.64 7.39 -9.24
CA SER A 49 -5.46 8.04 -9.80
C SER A 49 -4.53 6.98 -10.37
N ARG A 50 -4.20 7.13 -11.65
CA ARG A 50 -3.20 6.30 -12.33
C ARG A 50 -1.95 7.10 -12.69
N GLU A 51 -1.82 8.30 -12.14
CA GLU A 51 -0.61 9.10 -12.28
C GLU A 51 0.45 8.52 -11.34
N ASN A 52 1.47 7.88 -11.93
CA ASN A 52 2.58 7.33 -11.18
C ASN A 52 3.65 8.42 -10.96
N PRO A 53 3.80 8.96 -9.75
CA PRO A 53 4.85 9.95 -9.46
C PRO A 53 6.25 9.32 -9.49
N CYS A 54 6.34 7.99 -9.39
CA CYS A 54 7.57 7.21 -9.32
C CYS A 54 7.77 6.41 -10.62
N GLN A 55 7.68 7.07 -11.77
CA GLN A 55 7.89 6.45 -13.09
C GLN A 55 9.22 5.69 -13.20
N GLU A 56 10.24 6.13 -12.45
CA GLU A 56 11.55 5.48 -12.32
C GLU A 56 11.52 4.12 -11.60
N GLN A 57 10.54 3.87 -10.72
CA GLN A 57 10.36 2.58 -10.03
C GLN A 57 9.52 1.57 -10.85
N GLY A 58 8.97 2.00 -12.00
CA GLY A 58 8.13 1.18 -12.87
C GLY A 58 6.65 1.23 -12.52
N ASP A 59 5.85 0.39 -13.18
CA ASP A 59 4.39 0.34 -13.03
C ASP A 59 3.89 -0.14 -11.66
N VAL A 60 4.72 -0.82 -10.88
CA VAL A 60 4.33 -1.40 -9.58
C VAL A 60 5.07 -0.67 -8.47
N ILE A 61 4.33 -0.01 -7.60
CA ILE A 61 4.86 0.68 -6.44
C ILE A 61 4.43 -0.05 -5.18
N GLN A 62 5.37 -0.27 -4.27
CA GLN A 62 5.15 -0.93 -3.00
C GLN A 62 5.47 0.03 -1.84
N ILE A 63 4.48 0.30 -1.00
CA ILE A 63 4.60 1.14 0.20
C ILE A 63 4.50 0.25 1.43
N LYS A 64 5.47 0.36 2.34
CA LYS A 64 5.40 -0.34 3.63
C LYS A 64 4.39 0.36 4.54
N LEU A 65 3.36 -0.38 4.93
CA LEU A 65 2.29 0.11 5.80
C LEU A 65 2.74 0.10 7.26
N SER A 66 3.02 -1.08 7.77
CA SER A 66 3.35 -1.32 9.17
C SER A 66 4.48 -2.32 9.30
N GLU A 67 5.22 -2.18 10.38
CA GLU A 67 6.21 -3.17 10.81
C GLU A 67 6.12 -3.26 12.33
N HIS A 68 5.80 -4.46 12.83
CA HIS A 68 5.70 -4.72 14.27
C HIS A 68 6.02 -6.19 14.54
N THR A 69 6.24 -6.54 15.80
CA THR A 69 6.55 -7.91 16.22
C THR A 69 5.33 -8.53 16.87
N GLU A 70 4.93 -9.73 16.46
CA GLU A 70 3.88 -10.53 17.10
C GLU A 70 4.48 -11.80 17.68
N ASP A 71 4.14 -12.14 18.93
CA ASP A 71 4.44 -13.44 19.49
C ASP A 71 3.40 -14.46 19.00
N LEU A 72 3.87 -15.46 18.25
CA LEU A 72 3.04 -16.56 17.78
C LEU A 72 3.35 -17.82 18.57
N PRO A 73 2.35 -18.63 18.95
CA PRO A 73 2.60 -19.91 19.58
C PRO A 73 3.41 -20.81 18.63
N LYS A 74 4.47 -21.43 19.15
CA LYS A 74 5.26 -22.39 18.36
C LYS A 74 4.43 -23.64 18.10
N ALA A 75 4.60 -24.25 16.92
CA ALA A 75 3.93 -25.50 16.54
C ALA A 75 4.26 -26.68 17.49
N ASP A 76 5.39 -26.61 18.19
CA ASP A 76 5.84 -27.60 19.17
C ASP A 76 5.09 -27.53 20.51
N GLY A 77 4.19 -26.54 20.70
CA GLY A 77 3.47 -26.33 21.96
C GLY A 77 4.33 -25.79 23.11
N GLN A 78 5.67 -25.81 22.98
CA GLN A 78 6.58 -25.12 23.90
C GLN A 78 6.88 -23.68 23.47
N GLY A 79 6.21 -22.74 24.13
CA GLY A 79 6.54 -21.32 24.09
C GLY A 79 6.06 -20.56 22.85
N SER A 80 6.40 -19.27 22.78
CA SER A 80 6.10 -18.38 21.67
C SER A 80 7.36 -18.05 20.87
N THR A 81 7.19 -17.83 19.57
CA THR A 81 8.21 -17.27 18.69
C THR A 81 7.80 -15.87 18.30
N THR A 82 8.69 -14.90 18.47
CA THR A 82 8.46 -13.56 17.97
C THR A 82 8.67 -13.55 16.46
N MET A 83 7.65 -13.12 15.72
CA MET A 83 7.72 -12.92 14.29
C MET A 83 7.58 -11.43 13.98
N LEU A 84 8.39 -10.94 13.06
CA LEU A 84 8.24 -9.61 12.50
C LEU A 84 7.13 -9.67 11.44
N VAL A 85 6.10 -8.86 11.64
CA VAL A 85 4.94 -8.71 10.77
C VAL A 85 5.08 -7.43 9.99
N ASP A 86 5.37 -7.57 8.70
CA ASP A 86 5.51 -6.49 7.74
C ASP A 86 4.26 -6.44 6.86
N THR A 87 3.50 -5.35 6.93
CA THR A 87 2.37 -5.14 6.03
C THR A 87 2.77 -4.15 4.96
N ALA A 88 2.52 -4.45 3.68
CA ALA A 88 2.78 -3.53 2.58
C ALA A 88 1.58 -3.42 1.64
N PHE A 89 1.44 -2.24 1.05
CA PHE A 89 0.48 -1.90 0.01
C PHE A 89 1.19 -1.87 -1.33
N GLU A 90 0.83 -2.79 -2.21
CA GLU A 90 1.31 -2.81 -3.58
C GLU A 90 0.22 -2.27 -4.50
N MET A 91 0.58 -1.31 -5.34
CA MET A 91 -0.31 -0.72 -6.32
C MET A 91 0.33 -0.78 -7.70
N ASN A 92 -0.40 -1.34 -8.64
CA ASN A 92 0.01 -1.51 -10.01
C ASN A 92 -0.69 -0.46 -10.87
N TYR A 93 0.04 0.55 -11.31
CA TYR A 93 -0.45 1.65 -12.14
C TYR A 93 -0.87 1.19 -13.54
N GLY A 94 -0.20 0.19 -14.11
CA GLY A 94 -0.53 -0.37 -15.42
C GLY A 94 -1.90 -1.07 -15.46
N THR A 95 -2.28 -1.79 -14.39
CA THR A 95 -3.57 -2.49 -14.30
C THR A 95 -4.61 -1.73 -13.48
N GLY A 96 -4.15 -0.92 -12.53
CA GLY A 96 -5.01 -0.27 -11.53
C GLY A 96 -5.38 -1.09 -10.32
N GLN A 97 -4.80 -2.27 -10.18
CA GLN A 97 -5.06 -3.14 -9.06
C GLN A 97 -4.14 -2.77 -7.91
N TRP A 98 -4.66 -2.86 -6.70
CA TRP A 98 -3.87 -2.80 -5.49
C TRP A 98 -4.08 -4.05 -4.67
N THR A 99 -3.05 -4.45 -3.95
CA THR A 99 -3.10 -5.56 -3.00
C THR A 99 -2.41 -5.15 -1.71
N CYS A 100 -2.92 -5.64 -0.60
CA CYS A 100 -2.26 -5.55 0.69
C CYS A 100 -1.75 -6.94 1.03
N PHE A 101 -0.46 -7.07 1.32
CA PHE A 101 0.08 -8.33 1.79
C PHE A 101 0.78 -8.15 3.13
N LYS A 102 0.66 -9.19 3.95
CA LYS A 102 1.31 -9.31 5.25
C LYS A 102 2.38 -10.39 5.14
N LYS A 103 3.62 -10.01 5.43
CA LYS A 103 4.80 -10.88 5.42
C LYS A 103 5.20 -11.15 6.86
N TYR A 104 5.23 -12.42 7.24
CA TYR A 104 5.75 -12.87 8.52
C TYR A 104 7.19 -13.30 8.32
N LYS A 105 8.10 -12.65 9.04
CA LYS A 105 9.51 -13.02 9.06
C LYS A 105 9.87 -13.52 10.44
N PRO A 106 10.46 -14.71 10.59
CA PRO A 106 10.95 -15.15 11.89
C PRO A 106 12.00 -14.14 12.36
N MET A 107 11.82 -13.58 13.57
CA MET A 107 12.94 -12.96 14.26
C MET A 107 13.79 -14.10 14.76
N THR A 108 14.66 -14.65 13.91
CA THR A 108 15.70 -15.55 14.37
C THR A 108 16.53 -14.76 15.38
N ASN A 109 16.33 -15.05 16.68
CA ASN A 109 17.43 -14.94 17.62
C ASN A 109 18.51 -15.84 17.04
N VAL A 110 19.45 -15.23 16.33
CA VAL A 110 20.75 -15.83 16.10
C VAL A 110 21.25 -16.21 17.49
N SER A 111 21.44 -17.52 17.65
CA SER A 111 21.73 -18.21 18.90
C SER A 111 22.95 -17.67 19.63
#